data_AF-A0A4Q2XUC8-F1
#
_entry.id   AF-A0A4Q2XUC8-F1
#
_cell.length_a   1.000
_cell.length_b   1.000
_cell.length_c   1.000
_cell.angle_alpha   90.00
_cell.angle_beta   90.00
_cell.angle_gamma   90.00
#
_symmetry.space_group_name_H-M   'P 1'
#
loop_
_entity.id
_entity.type
_entity.pdbx_description
1 polymer ?
#
loop_
_entity_poly.entity_id
_entity_poly.type
_entity_poly.pdbx_seq_one_letter_code
_entity_poly.pdbx_strand_id
1 'polypeptide(L)'
;MLKPFTESKEGRERYTAITTEGAPTYGRDRLWREIHNRGDRRKLMFTAGGIAAGKSSVVTDEVIAAQDLVYDATLRETDWAISNIEKAIEMGWEVRIVYVQRPIDLAIQGAVDRAGQQGRSFPLADLPAAHRDAQRSIVEIAKRFEGDPQVEIQLWLNSGKNREAPTELFLQQIDKSGEYSYEHISHVTDTRGTERVVGSDPQSGDQRFQEYSSDGDAVLDAFRQAVGRKDLSREVLSGLAGKDPELQRILKESGR
;
A
#
# COMPACT_ATOMS: atom_id res chain seq x y z
N MET A 1 -5.07 -22.15 -11.30
CA MET A 1 -3.64 -22.42 -11.04
C MET A 1 -3.22 -22.13 -9.59
N LEU A 2 -3.75 -21.09 -8.91
CA LEU A 2 -3.34 -20.73 -7.52
C LEU A 2 -4.24 -21.27 -6.38
N LYS A 3 -5.39 -21.87 -6.70
CA LYS A 3 -6.43 -22.28 -5.74
C LYS A 3 -5.91 -23.11 -4.54
N PRO A 4 -5.17 -24.22 -4.72
CA PRO A 4 -4.76 -25.07 -3.59
C PRO A 4 -3.78 -24.38 -2.62
N PHE A 5 -3.13 -23.28 -3.04
CA PHE A 5 -2.18 -22.53 -2.20
C PHE A 5 -2.85 -21.39 -1.42
N THR A 6 -4.09 -21.02 -1.75
CA THR A 6 -4.72 -19.79 -1.24
C THR A 6 -6.14 -20.00 -0.68
N GLU A 7 -6.67 -21.23 -0.73
CA GLU A 7 -8.02 -21.57 -0.24
C GLU A 7 -8.14 -21.57 1.29
N SER A 8 -7.10 -22.00 2.02
CA SER A 8 -7.10 -21.99 3.49
C SER A 8 -6.16 -20.93 4.07
N LYS A 9 -6.38 -20.59 5.35
CA LYS A 9 -5.49 -19.71 6.12
C LYS A 9 -4.08 -20.30 6.17
N GLU A 10 -3.95 -21.58 6.52
CA GLU A 10 -2.67 -22.29 6.60
C GLU A 10 -1.94 -22.33 5.25
N GLY A 11 -2.68 -22.49 4.15
CA GLY A 11 -2.12 -22.41 2.80
C GLY A 11 -1.53 -21.03 2.52
N ARG A 12 -2.25 -19.96 2.86
CA ARG A 12 -1.76 -18.58 2.70
C ARG A 12 -0.52 -18.32 3.56
N GLU A 13 -0.51 -18.79 4.81
CA GLU A 13 0.65 -18.62 5.70
C GLU A 13 1.91 -19.24 5.09
N ARG A 14 1.77 -20.42 4.48
CA ARG A 14 2.90 -21.17 3.95
C ARG A 14 3.37 -20.72 2.57
N TYR A 15 2.44 -20.32 1.70
CA TYR A 15 2.74 -20.14 0.27
C TYR A 15 2.68 -18.71 -0.23
N THR A 16 2.32 -17.73 0.61
CA THR A 16 2.27 -16.30 0.20
C THR A 16 3.58 -15.86 -0.45
N ALA A 17 4.72 -16.11 0.20
CA ALA A 17 6.05 -15.73 -0.32
C ALA A 17 6.36 -16.35 -1.70
N ILE A 18 5.91 -17.59 -1.94
CA ILE A 18 6.16 -18.31 -3.19
C ILE A 18 5.31 -17.77 -4.34
N THR A 19 4.09 -17.30 -4.05
CA THR A 19 3.18 -16.75 -5.07
C THR A 19 3.39 -15.27 -5.36
N THR A 20 4.28 -14.61 -4.62
CA THR A 20 4.42 -13.14 -4.59
C THR A 20 4.88 -12.55 -5.92
N GLU A 21 5.60 -13.29 -6.78
CA GLU A 21 5.99 -12.81 -8.12
C GLU A 21 5.02 -13.24 -9.23
N GLY A 22 4.58 -14.50 -9.19
CA GLY A 22 3.73 -15.07 -10.23
C GLY A 22 2.32 -14.47 -10.25
N ALA A 23 1.72 -14.21 -9.09
CA ALA A 23 0.36 -13.71 -9.02
C ALA A 23 0.23 -12.26 -9.54
N PRO A 24 1.09 -11.29 -9.15
CA PRO A 24 1.03 -9.94 -9.73
C PRO A 24 1.34 -9.92 -11.23
N THR A 25 2.29 -10.73 -11.69
CA THR A 25 2.61 -10.84 -13.13
C THR A 25 1.39 -11.31 -13.93
N TYR A 26 0.71 -12.36 -13.46
CA TYR A 26 -0.55 -12.82 -14.05
C TYR A 26 -1.63 -11.73 -14.01
N GLY A 27 -1.76 -11.02 -12.89
CA GLY A 27 -2.70 -9.91 -12.75
C GLY A 27 -2.47 -8.79 -13.77
N ARG A 28 -1.21 -8.42 -14.00
CA ARG A 28 -0.83 -7.41 -15.02
C ARG A 28 -1.12 -7.88 -16.44
N ASP A 29 -0.74 -9.11 -16.77
CA ASP A 29 -1.05 -9.70 -18.07
C ASP A 29 -2.56 -9.76 -18.31
N ARG A 30 -3.33 -10.16 -17.29
CA ARG A 30 -4.78 -10.17 -17.35
C ARG A 30 -5.34 -8.77 -17.60
N LEU A 31 -4.94 -7.77 -16.81
CA LEU A 31 -5.36 -6.38 -17.00
C LEU A 31 -5.08 -5.89 -18.43
N TRP A 32 -3.86 -6.11 -18.92
CA TRP A 32 -3.47 -5.71 -20.27
C TRP A 32 -4.41 -6.31 -21.32
N ARG A 33 -4.69 -7.62 -21.23
CA ARG A 33 -5.61 -8.30 -22.17
C ARG A 33 -7.03 -7.74 -22.07
N GLU A 34 -7.51 -7.44 -20.88
CA GLU A 34 -8.84 -6.89 -20.69
C GLU A 34 -8.96 -5.47 -21.25
N ILE A 35 -7.96 -4.61 -21.03
CA ILE A 35 -7.92 -3.24 -21.60
C ILE A 35 -8.03 -3.28 -23.13
N HIS A 36 -7.27 -4.16 -23.78
CA HIS A 36 -7.22 -4.26 -25.24
C HIS A 36 -8.46 -4.96 -25.84
N ASN A 37 -9.13 -5.82 -25.07
CA ASN A 37 -10.28 -6.61 -25.52
C ASN A 37 -11.54 -6.23 -24.73
N ARG A 38 -11.85 -4.93 -24.64
CA ARG A 38 -12.95 -4.43 -23.81
C ARG A 38 -14.34 -4.90 -24.26
N GLY A 39 -14.52 -5.08 -25.57
CA GLY A 39 -15.86 -5.30 -26.16
C GLY A 39 -16.78 -4.13 -25.85
N ASP A 40 -17.91 -4.41 -25.20
CA ASP A 40 -18.90 -3.39 -24.81
C ASP A 40 -18.67 -2.78 -23.43
N ARG A 41 -17.68 -3.28 -22.68
CA ARG A 41 -17.31 -2.72 -21.37
C ARG A 41 -16.72 -1.33 -21.50
N ARG A 42 -17.00 -0.49 -20.52
CA ARG A 42 -16.61 0.92 -20.49
C ARG A 42 -15.95 1.32 -19.18
N LYS A 43 -16.30 0.72 -18.05
CA LYS A 43 -15.86 1.21 -16.74
C LYS A 43 -14.74 0.38 -16.15
N LEU A 44 -13.59 1.00 -15.94
CA LEU A 44 -12.41 0.39 -15.32
C LEU A 44 -12.07 1.13 -14.03
N MET A 45 -12.06 0.41 -12.91
CA MET A 45 -11.59 0.94 -11.64
C MET A 45 -10.24 0.36 -11.24
N PHE A 46 -9.30 1.24 -10.92
CA PHE A 46 -8.08 0.91 -10.18
C PHE A 46 -8.29 1.19 -8.70
N THR A 47 -7.95 0.25 -7.85
CA THR A 47 -7.73 0.58 -6.43
C THR A 47 -6.26 0.91 -6.21
N ALA A 48 -5.99 1.80 -5.26
CA ALA A 48 -4.66 2.23 -4.92
C ALA A 48 -4.53 2.44 -3.40
N GLY A 49 -3.30 2.38 -2.90
CA GLY A 49 -3.01 2.52 -1.47
C GLY A 49 -2.17 1.36 -0.93
N GLY A 50 -1.38 1.67 0.09
CA GLY A 50 -0.40 0.76 0.67
C GLY A 50 -1.01 -0.51 1.28
N ILE A 51 -0.12 -1.40 1.71
CA ILE A 51 -0.53 -2.64 2.37
C ILE A 51 -1.30 -2.33 3.66
N ALA A 52 -2.44 -2.99 3.85
CA ALA A 52 -3.32 -2.76 4.99
C ALA A 52 -3.86 -1.31 5.11
N ALA A 53 -3.85 -0.52 4.03
CA ALA A 53 -4.52 0.79 3.99
C ALA A 53 -6.05 0.70 4.18
N GLY A 54 -6.62 -0.49 3.98
CA GLY A 54 -8.06 -0.73 4.17
C GLY A 54 -8.89 -0.32 2.96
N LYS A 55 -8.40 -0.58 1.74
CA LYS A 55 -9.13 -0.33 0.48
C LYS A 55 -10.57 -0.85 0.50
N SER A 56 -10.79 -2.03 1.08
CA SER A 56 -12.13 -2.64 1.24
C SER A 56 -13.09 -1.90 2.18
N SER A 57 -12.62 -0.87 2.91
CA SER A 57 -13.52 0.01 3.69
C SER A 57 -14.20 1.07 2.83
N VAL A 58 -13.67 1.34 1.64
CA VAL A 58 -14.18 2.31 0.66
C VAL A 58 -14.75 1.59 -0.56
N VAL A 59 -14.01 0.58 -1.06
CA VAL A 59 -14.39 -0.22 -2.22
C VAL A 59 -15.28 -1.38 -1.77
N THR A 60 -16.57 -1.10 -1.65
CA THR A 60 -17.59 -2.10 -1.27
C THR A 60 -18.02 -2.97 -2.46
N ASP A 61 -18.79 -4.03 -2.20
CA ASP A 61 -19.33 -4.90 -3.25
C ASP A 61 -20.24 -4.13 -4.22
N GLU A 62 -20.98 -3.13 -3.74
CA GLU A 62 -21.79 -2.26 -4.58
C GLU A 62 -20.93 -1.38 -5.50
N VAL A 63 -19.81 -0.85 -4.98
CA VAL A 63 -18.85 -0.07 -5.79
C VAL A 63 -18.21 -0.95 -6.86
N ILE A 64 -17.84 -2.18 -6.52
CA ILE A 64 -17.28 -3.17 -7.46
C ILE A 64 -18.30 -3.54 -8.54
N ALA A 65 -19.56 -3.80 -8.15
CA ALA A 65 -20.62 -4.20 -9.08
C ALA A 65 -20.99 -3.12 -10.09
N ALA A 66 -20.66 -1.85 -9.81
CA ALA A 66 -20.85 -0.73 -10.73
C ALA A 66 -19.77 -0.62 -11.82
N GLN A 67 -18.73 -1.45 -11.77
CA GLN A 67 -17.59 -1.44 -12.70
C GLN A 67 -17.59 -2.69 -13.58
N ASP A 68 -17.15 -2.54 -14.83
CA ASP A 68 -17.01 -3.70 -15.73
C ASP A 68 -15.70 -4.45 -15.49
N LEU A 69 -14.69 -3.74 -14.96
CA LEU A 69 -13.38 -4.28 -14.61
C LEU A 69 -12.83 -3.56 -13.38
N VAL A 70 -12.35 -4.33 -12.40
CA VAL A 70 -11.66 -3.81 -11.23
C VAL A 70 -10.26 -4.41 -11.16
N TYR A 71 -9.25 -3.55 -11.05
CA TYR A 71 -7.87 -3.93 -10.80
C TYR A 71 -7.47 -3.52 -9.38
N ASP A 72 -7.41 -4.49 -8.47
CA ASP A 72 -7.01 -4.26 -7.09
C ASP A 72 -5.49 -4.32 -6.92
N ALA A 73 -4.86 -3.20 -6.57
CA ALA A 73 -3.42 -3.11 -6.42
C ALA A 73 -3.01 -2.05 -5.38
N THR A 74 -1.70 -1.93 -5.15
CA THR A 74 -1.13 -0.75 -4.45
C THR A 74 -0.93 0.43 -5.38
N LEU A 75 -0.81 0.17 -6.69
CA LEU A 75 -0.54 1.12 -7.76
C LEU A 75 0.75 1.94 -7.55
N ARG A 76 1.80 1.31 -7.00
CA ARG A 76 3.07 1.97 -6.62
C ARG A 76 4.06 2.26 -7.76
N GLU A 77 3.86 1.69 -8.94
CA GLU A 77 4.76 1.85 -10.10
C GLU A 77 4.17 2.91 -11.03
N THR A 78 4.59 4.17 -10.86
CA THR A 78 3.99 5.34 -11.54
C THR A 78 3.94 5.17 -13.05
N ASP A 79 5.09 4.95 -13.71
CA ASP A 79 5.17 4.91 -15.18
C ASP A 79 4.28 3.80 -15.75
N TRP A 80 4.29 2.63 -15.11
CA TRP A 80 3.44 1.51 -15.48
C TRP A 80 1.96 1.87 -15.32
N ALA A 81 1.58 2.50 -14.21
CA ALA A 81 0.20 2.89 -13.94
C ALA A 81 -0.29 3.94 -14.95
N ILE A 82 0.47 5.02 -15.16
CA ILE A 82 0.17 6.07 -16.15
C ILE A 82 -0.01 5.45 -17.54
N SER A 83 0.95 4.63 -17.99
CA SER A 83 0.88 4.02 -19.32
C SER A 83 -0.36 3.14 -19.51
N ASN A 84 -0.78 2.40 -18.47
CA ASN A 84 -1.99 1.58 -18.55
C ASN A 84 -3.28 2.41 -18.49
N ILE A 85 -3.29 3.51 -17.74
CA ILE A 85 -4.43 4.45 -17.70
C ILE A 85 -4.57 5.14 -19.05
N GLU A 86 -3.50 5.68 -19.62
CA GLU A 86 -3.47 6.23 -20.99
C GLU A 86 -3.99 5.21 -21.98
N LYS A 87 -3.50 3.97 -21.90
CA LYS A 87 -3.94 2.91 -22.80
C LYS A 87 -5.42 2.57 -22.64
N ALA A 88 -5.94 2.58 -21.42
CA ALA A 88 -7.36 2.38 -21.17
C ALA A 88 -8.20 3.51 -21.77
N ILE A 89 -7.78 4.77 -21.61
CA ILE A 89 -8.45 5.93 -22.20
C ILE A 89 -8.47 5.84 -23.74
N GLU A 90 -7.33 5.52 -24.36
CA GLU A 90 -7.24 5.29 -25.82
C GLU A 90 -8.18 4.18 -26.28
N MET A 91 -8.27 3.12 -25.47
CA MET A 91 -9.21 2.04 -25.63
C MET A 91 -10.59 2.41 -25.08
N GLY A 92 -10.98 3.68 -25.03
CA GLY A 92 -12.35 4.12 -24.75
C GLY A 92 -12.94 3.65 -23.42
N TRP A 93 -12.09 3.41 -22.42
CA TRP A 93 -12.52 3.20 -21.05
C TRP A 93 -12.76 4.55 -20.34
N GLU A 94 -13.72 4.55 -19.43
CA GLU A 94 -13.87 5.50 -18.33
C GLU A 94 -13.11 4.93 -17.14
N VAL A 95 -12.08 5.64 -16.68
CA VAL A 95 -11.16 5.17 -15.64
C VAL A 95 -11.50 5.84 -14.32
N ARG A 96 -11.76 5.04 -13.29
CA ARG A 96 -11.86 5.48 -11.91
C ARG A 96 -10.66 5.00 -11.11
N ILE A 97 -10.10 5.85 -10.27
CA ILE A 97 -9.00 5.49 -9.36
C ILE A 97 -9.44 5.81 -7.94
N VAL A 98 -9.46 4.79 -7.07
CA VAL A 98 -9.82 4.94 -5.66
C VAL A 98 -8.58 4.68 -4.82
N TYR A 99 -7.99 5.76 -4.30
CA TYR A 99 -6.83 5.70 -3.42
C TYR A 99 -7.23 5.78 -1.96
N VAL A 100 -6.67 4.90 -1.13
CA VAL A 100 -6.87 4.94 0.32
C VAL A 100 -5.54 5.20 1.04
N GLN A 101 -5.47 6.35 1.70
CA GLN A 101 -4.46 6.78 2.66
C GLN A 101 -4.78 6.19 4.04
N ARG A 102 -3.75 5.81 4.80
CA ARG A 102 -3.92 5.36 6.20
C ARG A 102 -2.68 5.70 7.02
N PRO A 103 -2.77 6.30 8.21
CA PRO A 103 -1.61 6.52 9.08
C PRO A 103 -0.73 5.26 9.25
N ILE A 104 0.59 5.44 9.21
CA ILE A 104 1.53 4.33 9.04
C ILE A 104 1.51 3.37 10.24
N ASP A 105 1.40 3.90 11.45
CA ASP A 105 1.26 3.18 12.71
C ASP A 105 0.06 2.22 12.68
N LEU A 106 -1.09 2.71 12.19
CA LEU A 106 -2.30 1.92 12.05
C LEU A 106 -2.22 0.92 10.91
N ALA A 107 -1.49 1.23 9.83
CA ALA A 107 -1.24 0.30 8.75
C ALA A 107 -0.34 -0.87 9.19
N ILE A 108 0.68 -0.60 10.02
CA ILE A 108 1.55 -1.62 10.62
C ILE A 108 0.71 -2.57 11.49
N GLN A 109 -0.10 -2.04 12.41
CA GLN A 109 -0.99 -2.86 13.23
C GLN A 109 -1.97 -3.67 12.38
N GLY A 110 -2.57 -3.03 11.38
CA GLY A 110 -3.47 -3.69 10.43
C GLY A 110 -2.81 -4.82 9.64
N ALA A 111 -1.51 -4.70 9.34
CA ALA A 111 -0.75 -5.77 8.67
C ALA A 111 -0.54 -6.97 9.59
N VAL A 112 -0.21 -6.74 10.88
CA VAL A 112 -0.11 -7.79 11.89
C VAL A 112 -1.46 -8.51 12.08
N ASP A 113 -2.55 -7.74 12.23
CA ASP A 113 -3.89 -8.30 12.38
C ASP A 113 -4.32 -9.12 11.16
N ARG A 114 -4.06 -8.61 9.96
CA ARG A 114 -4.35 -9.33 8.72
C ARG A 114 -3.54 -10.62 8.62
N ALA A 115 -2.29 -10.61 9.05
CA ALA A 115 -1.46 -11.81 9.06
C ALA A 115 -2.05 -12.87 10.00
N GLY A 116 -2.48 -12.49 11.20
CA GLY A 116 -3.13 -13.40 12.15
C GLY A 116 -4.51 -13.89 11.74
N GLN A 117 -5.35 -13.03 11.16
CA GLN A 117 -6.71 -13.38 10.79
C GLN A 117 -6.80 -14.14 9.46
N GLN A 118 -5.97 -13.76 8.47
CA GLN A 118 -6.08 -14.23 7.09
C GLN A 118 -4.91 -15.09 6.63
N GLY A 119 -3.85 -15.21 7.43
CA GLY A 119 -2.63 -15.92 7.06
C GLY A 119 -1.79 -15.19 6.01
N ARG A 120 -2.03 -13.90 5.80
CA ARG A 120 -1.38 -13.09 4.75
C ARG A 120 -0.39 -12.11 5.38
N SER A 121 0.83 -12.58 5.61
CA SER A 121 1.93 -11.74 6.07
C SER A 121 2.49 -10.88 4.95
N PHE A 122 3.03 -9.72 5.34
CA PHE A 122 3.85 -8.85 4.50
C PHE A 122 5.03 -8.38 5.37
N PRO A 123 6.26 -8.32 4.85
CA PRO A 123 7.40 -7.86 5.64
C PRO A 123 7.15 -6.46 6.20
N LEU A 124 7.21 -6.30 7.52
CA LEU A 124 6.87 -5.03 8.17
C LEU A 124 7.88 -3.92 7.83
N ALA A 125 9.15 -4.27 7.64
CA ALA A 125 10.19 -3.32 7.23
C ALA A 125 9.94 -2.70 5.84
N ASP A 126 9.27 -3.44 4.94
CA ASP A 126 8.95 -2.97 3.57
C ASP A 126 7.68 -2.11 3.52
N LEU A 127 6.88 -2.10 4.59
CA LEU A 127 5.55 -1.51 4.61
C LEU A 127 5.58 0.02 4.44
N PRO A 128 6.44 0.80 5.12
CA PRO A 128 6.54 2.25 4.93
C PRO A 128 6.89 2.63 3.50
N ALA A 129 7.85 1.93 2.88
CA ALA A 129 8.21 2.16 1.49
C ALA A 129 7.03 1.90 0.55
N ALA A 130 6.30 0.80 0.75
CA ALA A 130 5.12 0.49 -0.06
C ALA A 130 4.00 1.54 0.03
N HIS A 131 3.82 2.17 1.20
CA HIS A 131 2.86 3.26 1.39
C HIS A 131 3.32 4.55 0.74
N ARG A 132 4.57 4.96 0.98
CA ARG A 132 5.18 6.15 0.36
C ARG A 132 5.17 6.07 -1.15
N ASP A 133 5.56 4.93 -1.73
CA ASP A 133 5.58 4.76 -3.18
C ASP A 133 4.18 4.78 -3.79
N ALA A 134 3.18 4.23 -3.10
CA ALA A 134 1.78 4.33 -3.53
C ALA A 134 1.27 5.78 -3.47
N GLN A 135 1.63 6.55 -2.44
CA GLN A 135 1.26 7.96 -2.33
C GLN A 135 1.92 8.82 -3.41
N ARG A 136 3.24 8.66 -3.61
CA ARG A 136 3.96 9.36 -4.69
C ARG A 136 3.31 9.08 -6.05
N SER A 137 3.04 7.80 -6.34
CA SER A 137 2.43 7.38 -7.59
C SER A 137 1.03 8.00 -7.79
N ILE A 138 0.14 7.99 -6.79
CA ILE A 138 -1.18 8.60 -6.97
C ILE A 138 -1.10 10.12 -7.13
N VAL A 139 -0.16 10.79 -6.47
CA VAL A 139 0.05 12.23 -6.64
C VAL A 139 0.50 12.56 -8.06
N GLU A 140 1.42 11.78 -8.62
CA GLU A 140 1.90 11.92 -10.00
C GLU A 140 0.80 11.61 -11.02
N ILE A 141 0.03 10.53 -10.81
CA ILE A 141 -1.13 10.17 -11.64
C ILE A 141 -2.18 11.30 -11.61
N ALA A 142 -2.51 11.83 -10.43
CA ALA A 142 -3.51 12.89 -10.31
C ALA A 142 -3.11 14.16 -11.06
N LYS A 143 -1.82 14.53 -11.01
CA LYS A 143 -1.29 15.65 -11.79
C LYS A 143 -1.29 15.35 -13.29
N ARG A 144 -0.98 14.11 -13.70
CA ARG A 144 -0.91 13.70 -15.12
C ARG A 144 -2.28 13.75 -15.82
N PHE A 145 -3.35 13.41 -15.12
CA PHE A 145 -4.72 13.35 -15.67
C PHE A 145 -5.62 14.46 -15.14
N GLU A 146 -5.04 15.55 -14.62
CA GLU A 146 -5.82 16.69 -14.15
C GLU A 146 -6.66 17.27 -15.30
N GLY A 147 -7.98 17.33 -15.09
CA GLY A 147 -8.93 17.85 -16.07
C GLY A 147 -9.29 16.88 -17.21
N ASP A 148 -8.78 15.65 -17.20
CA ASP A 148 -9.21 14.63 -18.17
C ASP A 148 -10.62 14.12 -17.82
N PRO A 149 -11.64 14.34 -18.68
CA PRO A 149 -13.02 13.94 -18.37
C PRO A 149 -13.24 12.42 -18.34
N GLN A 150 -12.28 11.62 -18.84
CA GLN A 150 -12.34 10.16 -18.80
C GLN A 150 -11.71 9.58 -17.52
N VAL A 151 -11.11 10.41 -16.66
CA VAL A 151 -10.43 9.97 -15.44
C VAL A 151 -11.04 10.61 -14.20
N GLU A 152 -11.59 9.78 -13.33
CA GLU A 152 -12.06 10.17 -12.00
C GLU A 152 -11.10 9.67 -10.93
N ILE A 153 -10.62 10.54 -10.05
CA ILE A 153 -9.70 10.17 -8.96
C ILE A 153 -10.35 10.55 -7.63
N GLN A 154 -10.51 9.55 -6.78
CA GLN A 154 -11.04 9.70 -5.43
C GLN A 154 -9.95 9.35 -4.41
N LEU A 155 -9.78 10.23 -3.43
CA LEU A 155 -8.79 10.07 -2.37
C LEU A 155 -9.52 9.93 -1.04
N TRP A 156 -9.16 8.93 -0.26
CA TRP A 156 -9.83 8.61 1.00
C TRP A 156 -8.82 8.45 2.13
N LEU A 157 -9.12 9.00 3.29
CA LEU A 157 -8.43 8.74 4.53
C LEU A 157 -9.16 7.65 5.31
N ASN A 158 -8.50 6.53 5.52
CA ASN A 158 -8.89 5.56 6.52
C ASN A 158 -8.12 5.86 7.81
N SER A 159 -8.71 6.69 8.69
CA SER A 159 -8.11 7.05 9.97
C SER A 159 -8.06 5.87 10.93
N GLY A 160 -8.87 4.82 10.74
CA GLY A 160 -8.94 3.62 11.59
C GLY A 160 -9.26 3.86 13.06
N LYS A 161 -9.32 5.11 13.53
CA LYS A 161 -9.62 5.50 14.91
C LYS A 161 -11.10 5.22 15.16
N ASN A 162 -11.40 4.56 16.26
CA ASN A 162 -12.78 4.33 16.75
C ASN A 162 -13.78 3.73 15.74
N ARG A 163 -13.33 2.99 14.72
CA ARG A 163 -14.17 2.49 13.61
C ARG A 163 -14.86 3.61 12.82
N GLU A 164 -14.24 4.78 12.76
CA GLU A 164 -14.69 5.88 11.93
C GLU A 164 -14.76 5.44 10.46
N ALA A 165 -15.80 5.93 9.76
CA ALA A 165 -15.91 5.74 8.33
C ALA A 165 -14.78 6.49 7.63
N PRO A 166 -14.27 5.98 6.48
CA PRO A 166 -13.29 6.71 5.69
C PRO A 166 -13.82 8.09 5.29
N THR A 167 -12.96 9.09 5.33
CA THR A 167 -13.29 10.48 4.93
C THR A 167 -12.62 10.82 3.61
N GLU A 168 -13.25 11.64 2.78
CA GLU A 168 -12.64 12.10 1.54
C GLU A 168 -11.44 13.02 1.82
N LEU A 169 -10.46 12.99 0.92
CA LEU A 169 -9.25 13.81 0.95
C LEU A 169 -9.13 14.65 -0.31
N PHE A 170 -8.41 15.76 -0.18
CA PHE A 170 -7.93 16.55 -1.30
C PHE A 170 -6.47 16.21 -1.62
N LEU A 171 -6.09 16.35 -2.89
CA LEU A 171 -4.74 16.02 -3.37
C LEU A 171 -3.64 16.74 -2.57
N GLN A 172 -3.87 18.00 -2.20
CA GLN A 172 -2.93 18.81 -1.44
C GLN A 172 -2.64 18.24 -0.04
N GLN A 173 -3.57 17.46 0.54
CA GLN A 173 -3.39 16.85 1.86
C GLN A 173 -2.43 15.65 1.83
N ILE A 174 -2.15 15.07 0.65
CA ILE A 174 -1.25 13.92 0.49
C ILE A 174 0.00 14.23 -0.37
N ASP A 175 0.12 15.43 -0.94
CA ASP A 175 1.32 15.88 -1.65
C ASP A 175 2.47 16.18 -0.68
N LYS A 176 3.68 16.51 -1.14
CA LYS A 176 4.96 16.60 -0.38
C LYS A 176 4.96 17.44 0.92
N SER A 177 3.96 18.30 1.12
CA SER A 177 3.80 19.15 2.31
C SER A 177 2.42 19.01 2.96
N GLY A 178 1.62 18.07 2.49
CA GLY A 178 0.29 17.79 3.02
C GLY A 178 0.36 17.14 4.39
N GLU A 179 -0.69 17.36 5.19
CA GLU A 179 -0.85 16.78 6.54
C GLU A 179 -0.63 15.26 6.58
N TYR A 180 -1.03 14.56 5.52
CA TYR A 180 -0.94 13.11 5.41
C TYR A 180 0.19 12.65 4.48
N SER A 181 1.13 13.53 4.14
CA SER A 181 2.30 13.17 3.33
C SER A 181 3.22 12.21 4.06
N TYR A 182 3.63 11.13 3.39
CA TYR A 182 4.74 10.29 3.83
C TYR A 182 6.10 10.86 3.45
N GLU A 183 6.13 11.91 2.63
CA GLU A 183 7.35 12.63 2.29
C GLU A 183 7.51 13.90 3.13
N HIS A 184 6.76 14.05 4.24
CA HIS A 184 6.73 15.27 5.04
C HIS A 184 8.15 15.74 5.40
N ILE A 185 8.60 16.81 4.75
CA ILE A 185 9.85 17.50 5.05
C ILE A 185 9.58 18.41 6.25
N SER A 186 10.18 18.13 7.40
CA SER A 186 10.16 19.07 8.53
C SER A 186 11.18 20.18 8.28
N HIS A 187 10.73 21.43 8.30
CA HIS A 187 11.64 22.57 8.41
C HIS A 187 12.09 22.69 9.87
N VAL A 188 13.33 22.30 10.15
CA VAL A 188 13.93 22.55 11.47
C VAL A 188 14.65 23.89 11.41
N THR A 189 14.18 24.83 12.21
CA THR A 189 14.92 26.05 12.53
C THR A 189 15.91 25.74 13.64
N ASP A 190 17.21 25.78 13.35
CA ASP A 190 18.23 25.72 14.40
C ASP A 190 18.07 26.93 15.35
N THR A 191 18.49 26.77 16.60
CA THR A 191 18.71 27.81 17.62
C THR A 191 19.44 29.09 17.14
N ARG A 192 20.04 29.07 15.94
CA ARG A 192 20.69 30.21 15.28
C ARG A 192 19.86 30.90 14.19
N GLY A 193 18.60 30.50 13.98
CA GLY A 193 17.69 31.11 13.00
C GLY A 193 17.94 30.72 11.54
N THR A 194 18.79 29.72 11.28
CA THR A 194 19.00 29.16 9.94
C THR A 194 17.97 28.07 9.65
N GLU A 195 17.16 28.26 8.60
CA GLU A 195 16.32 27.20 8.03
C GLU A 195 17.20 26.14 7.37
N ARG A 196 17.04 24.88 7.77
CA ARG A 196 17.59 23.73 7.04
C ARG A 196 16.46 22.90 6.45
N VAL A 197 16.56 22.62 5.15
CA VAL A 197 15.72 21.64 4.45
C VAL A 197 16.30 20.26 4.77
N VAL A 198 15.64 19.50 5.64
CA VAL A 198 15.99 18.09 5.87
C VAL A 198 15.21 17.25 4.87
N GLY A 199 15.76 17.06 3.67
CA GLY A 199 15.14 16.19 2.67
C GLY A 199 15.52 16.48 1.22
N SER A 200 16.75 16.19 0.82
CA SER A 200 17.10 16.06 -0.60
C SER A 200 18.45 15.35 -0.80
N ASP A 201 18.47 14.01 -0.75
CA ASP A 201 19.56 13.21 -1.34
C ASP A 201 19.02 11.83 -1.81
N PRO A 202 19.22 11.43 -3.09
CA PRO A 202 18.65 10.21 -3.67
C PRO A 202 19.62 9.01 -3.64
N GLN A 203 20.12 8.62 -2.46
CA GLN A 203 20.86 7.37 -2.31
C GLN A 203 20.39 6.53 -1.11
N SER A 204 19.88 5.34 -1.44
CA SER A 204 19.48 4.22 -0.58
C SER A 204 18.31 4.44 0.40
N GLY A 205 17.24 3.65 0.21
CA GLY A 205 16.11 3.57 1.15
C GLY A 205 16.50 3.03 2.54
N ASP A 206 17.68 2.43 2.65
CA ASP A 206 18.19 1.82 3.89
C ASP A 206 18.69 2.88 4.90
N GLN A 207 19.29 3.99 4.46
CA GLN A 207 19.71 5.07 5.37
C GLN A 207 18.53 5.88 5.92
N ARG A 208 17.44 6.02 5.16
CA ARG A 208 16.25 6.77 5.59
C ARG A 208 15.47 6.05 6.71
N PHE A 209 15.57 4.73 6.81
CA PHE A 209 14.97 3.96 7.91
C PHE A 209 15.68 4.25 9.25
N GLN A 210 16.97 4.59 9.21
CA GLN A 210 17.75 4.93 10.40
C GLN A 210 17.63 6.41 10.81
N GLU A 211 17.38 7.33 9.87
CA GLU A 211 17.32 8.77 10.15
C GLU A 211 15.91 9.32 10.43
N TYR A 212 14.84 8.71 9.91
CA TYR A 212 13.45 9.06 10.25
C TYR A 212 12.97 8.30 11.51
N SER A 213 13.77 8.34 12.59
CA SER A 213 13.45 7.72 13.88
C SER A 213 12.30 8.48 14.59
N SER A 214 11.10 8.28 14.07
CA SER A 214 9.88 8.02 14.83
C SER A 214 9.22 6.71 14.40
N ASP A 215 9.57 6.14 13.23
CA ASP A 215 8.85 5.00 12.62
C ASP A 215 9.58 3.66 12.73
N GLY A 216 10.93 3.65 12.85
CA GLY A 216 11.71 2.43 13.11
C GLY A 216 11.28 1.77 14.43
N ASP A 217 11.04 2.59 15.46
CA ASP A 217 10.51 2.14 16.75
C ASP A 217 9.11 1.54 16.61
N ALA A 218 8.24 2.13 15.78
CA ALA A 218 6.87 1.63 15.58
C ALA A 218 6.84 0.23 14.94
N VAL A 219 7.71 -0.02 13.94
CA VAL A 219 7.85 -1.35 13.33
C VAL A 219 8.39 -2.36 14.33
N LEU A 220 9.45 -2.01 15.06
CA LEU A 220 10.05 -2.88 16.08
C LEU A 220 9.07 -3.18 17.21
N ASP A 221 8.36 -2.18 17.70
CA ASP A 221 7.39 -2.32 18.79
C ASP A 221 6.17 -3.13 18.36
N ALA A 222 5.63 -2.87 17.16
CA ALA A 222 4.55 -3.69 16.62
C ALA A 222 4.99 -5.15 16.45
N PHE A 223 6.22 -5.39 16.00
CA PHE A 223 6.74 -6.75 15.86
C PHE A 223 6.96 -7.43 17.22
N ARG A 224 7.52 -6.73 18.22
CA ARG A 224 7.64 -7.25 19.60
C ARG A 224 6.28 -7.61 20.18
N GLN A 225 5.27 -6.75 19.99
CA GLN A 225 3.89 -7.05 20.38
C GLN A 225 3.34 -8.27 19.62
N ALA A 226 3.60 -8.37 18.32
CA ALA A 226 3.19 -9.51 17.50
C ALA A 226 3.81 -10.83 17.99
N VAL A 227 5.09 -10.84 18.36
CA VAL A 227 5.77 -12.02 18.90
C VAL A 227 5.10 -12.52 20.19
N GLY A 228 4.59 -11.61 21.03
CA GLY A 228 3.83 -11.94 22.24
C GLY A 228 2.43 -12.51 21.98
N ARG A 229 1.92 -12.42 20.75
CA ARG A 229 0.58 -12.91 20.39
C ARG A 229 0.55 -14.41 20.17
N LYS A 230 -0.33 -15.09 20.91
CA LYS A 230 -0.52 -16.55 20.84
C LYS A 230 -1.25 -17.01 19.58
N ASP A 231 -2.00 -16.11 18.93
CA ASP A 231 -2.78 -16.41 17.73
C ASP A 231 -1.97 -16.37 16.42
N LEU A 232 -0.72 -15.88 16.47
CA LEU A 232 0.19 -15.85 15.33
C LEU A 232 1.07 -17.10 15.33
N SER A 233 1.18 -17.82 14.21
CA SER A 233 2.10 -18.95 14.03
C SER A 233 3.54 -18.49 13.84
N ARG A 234 4.53 -19.40 13.94
CA ARG A 234 5.94 -19.06 13.68
C ARG A 234 6.13 -18.67 12.21
N GLU A 235 5.41 -19.33 11.31
CA GLU A 235 5.39 -19.05 9.88
C GLU A 235 4.90 -17.63 9.61
N VAL A 236 3.82 -17.20 10.27
CA VAL A 236 3.32 -15.81 10.17
C VAL A 236 4.34 -14.81 10.70
N LEU A 237 4.94 -15.06 11.86
CA LEU A 237 5.95 -14.17 12.45
C LEU A 237 7.20 -14.08 11.55
N SER A 238 7.62 -15.20 10.96
CA SER A 238 8.71 -15.23 9.98
C SER A 238 8.38 -14.40 8.74
N GLY A 239 7.15 -14.51 8.24
CA GLY A 239 6.66 -13.71 7.11
C GLY A 239 6.56 -12.21 7.41
N LEU A 240 6.21 -11.84 8.64
CA LEU A 240 6.20 -10.44 9.12
C LEU A 240 7.62 -9.89 9.29
N ALA A 241 8.56 -10.69 9.79
CA ALA A 241 9.97 -10.32 9.89
C ALA A 241 10.64 -10.17 8.52
N GLY A 242 10.23 -11.00 7.54
CA GLY A 242 10.79 -10.97 6.19
C GLY A 242 12.30 -11.22 6.20
N LYS A 243 13.07 -10.34 5.55
CA LYS A 243 14.54 -10.42 5.50
C LYS A 243 15.23 -9.47 6.48
N ASP A 244 14.47 -8.75 7.31
CA ASP A 244 15.03 -7.75 8.22
C ASP A 244 15.86 -8.43 9.33
N PRO A 245 17.17 -8.13 9.45
CA PRO A 245 18.04 -8.79 10.42
C PRO A 245 17.61 -8.58 11.88
N GLU A 246 17.06 -7.41 12.21
CA GLU A 246 16.68 -7.09 13.57
C GLU A 246 15.38 -7.78 13.97
N LEU A 247 14.37 -7.80 13.09
CA LEU A 247 13.13 -8.55 13.32
C LEU A 247 13.41 -10.05 13.40
N GLN A 248 14.30 -10.57 12.56
CA GLN A 248 14.74 -11.97 12.62
C GLN A 248 15.46 -12.28 13.94
N ARG A 249 16.27 -11.35 14.46
CA ARG A 249 16.91 -11.48 15.78
C ARG A 249 15.88 -11.52 16.90
N ILE A 250 14.91 -10.60 16.92
CA ILE A 250 13.81 -10.56 17.91
C ILE A 250 13.02 -11.87 17.89
N LEU A 251 12.68 -12.38 16.70
CA LEU A 251 11.97 -13.65 16.55
C LEU A 251 12.79 -14.80 17.15
N LYS A 252 14.08 -14.88 16.84
CA LYS A 252 14.97 -15.92 17.37
C LYS A 252 15.11 -15.85 18.89
N GLU A 253 15.28 -14.66 19.45
CA GLU A 253 15.44 -14.44 20.91
C GLU A 253 14.17 -14.77 21.69
N SER A 254 12.99 -14.66 21.06
CA SER A 254 11.71 -14.94 21.70
C SER A 254 11.42 -16.42 21.98
N GLY A 255 12.19 -17.34 21.38
CA GLY A 255 11.96 -18.78 21.49
C GLY A 255 10.70 -19.29 20.75
N ARG A 256 9.98 -18.42 20.06
CA ARG A 256 8.91 -18.75 19.09
C ARG A 256 9.50 -19.32 17.82
#